data_AF-A0A7C1JWL8-F1
#
_entry.id   AF-A0A7C1JWL8-F1
#
_cell.length_a   1.000
_cell.length_b   1.000
_cell.length_c   1.000
_cell.angle_alpha   90.00
_cell.angle_beta   90.00
_cell.angle_gamma   90.00
#
_symmetry.space_group_name_H-M   'P 1'
#
loop_
_entity.id
_entity.type
_entity.pdbx_description
1 polymer ?
#
loop_
_entity_poly.entity_id
_entity_poly.type
_entity_poly.pdbx_seq_one_letter_code
_entity_poly.pdbx_strand_id
1 'polypeptide(L)'
;GLGGWGGRTEKAGPYVRWRDGKFVLEQVPGPTGGHGPMQPFKIEVRNFDHPITKGLPPAFMHVEDELYGWLRGPAKNLTVLATAFAPKAKGGSDEHEPILFTVDYGKGRVFFNALGHTAKELKSVAFIVTFQRGVEWAATGKVTQKVPDDFPTADKASVRP
;
A
#
# COMPACT_ATOMS: atom_id res chain seq x y z
N GLY A 1 8.99 7.52 -6.74
CA GLY A 1 8.37 6.55 -5.83
C GLY A 1 8.84 6.75 -4.40
N LEU A 2 8.45 5.83 -3.52
CA LEU A 2 8.87 5.75 -2.13
C LEU A 2 9.61 4.43 -1.90
N GLY A 3 10.40 4.33 -0.84
CA GLY A 3 10.92 3.07 -0.34
C GLY A 3 11.21 3.12 1.15
N GLY A 4 11.36 1.95 1.75
CA GLY A 4 11.48 1.78 3.19
C GLY A 4 12.87 1.45 3.72
N TRP A 5 13.91 1.33 2.89
CA TRP A 5 15.19 0.82 3.39
C TRP A 5 16.40 1.51 2.75
N GLY A 6 17.60 1.18 3.26
CA GLY A 6 18.88 1.62 2.73
C GLY A 6 19.45 2.88 3.36
N GLY A 7 19.18 3.14 4.65
CA GLY A 7 19.79 4.24 5.40
C GLY A 7 19.41 5.64 4.91
N ARG A 8 18.30 5.76 4.18
CA ARG A 8 17.81 7.04 3.67
C ARG A 8 17.27 7.92 4.81
N THR A 9 17.35 9.23 4.61
CA THR A 9 16.78 10.23 5.52
C THR A 9 15.86 11.18 4.75
N GLU A 10 15.45 12.28 5.35
CA GLU A 10 14.74 13.38 4.70
C GLU A 10 15.42 13.90 3.42
N LYS A 11 16.74 13.70 3.26
CA LYS A 11 17.48 14.01 2.03
C LYS A 11 16.99 13.23 0.81
N ALA A 12 16.35 12.08 1.00
CA ALA A 12 15.77 11.29 -0.09
C ALA A 12 14.40 11.82 -0.56
N GLY A 13 13.78 12.73 0.20
CA GLY A 13 12.49 13.33 -0.09
C GLY A 13 11.47 13.18 1.04
N PRO A 14 10.24 13.67 0.84
CA PRO A 14 9.24 13.81 1.90
C PRO A 14 8.58 12.48 2.28
N TYR A 15 7.85 12.49 3.41
CA TYR A 15 6.78 11.52 3.64
C TYR A 15 5.55 11.87 2.79
N VAL A 16 4.76 10.87 2.41
CA VAL A 16 3.45 11.07 1.80
C VAL A 16 2.39 10.80 2.87
N ARG A 17 1.69 11.85 3.31
CA ARG A 17 0.73 11.80 4.41
C ARG A 17 -0.69 12.03 3.94
N TRP A 18 -1.66 11.37 4.58
CA TRP A 18 -3.07 11.62 4.34
C TRP A 18 -3.61 12.62 5.36
N ARG A 19 -4.13 13.74 4.88
CA ARG A 19 -4.70 14.83 5.69
C ARG A 19 -5.96 15.35 5.02
N ASP A 20 -7.05 15.47 5.75
CA ASP A 20 -8.28 16.12 5.28
C ASP A 20 -8.74 15.67 3.87
N GLY A 21 -8.68 14.36 3.60
CA GLY A 21 -9.12 13.79 2.33
C GLY A 21 -8.13 13.93 1.15
N LYS A 22 -6.90 14.39 1.40
CA LYS A 22 -5.87 14.55 0.36
C LYS A 22 -4.48 14.08 0.83
N PHE A 23 -3.62 13.81 -0.13
CA PHE A 23 -2.21 13.54 0.14
C PHE A 23 -1.41 14.83 0.21
N VAL A 24 -0.57 14.95 1.23
CA VAL A 24 0.38 16.05 1.40
C VAL A 24 1.80 15.49 1.45
N LEU A 25 2.74 16.25 0.91
CA LEU A 25 4.17 15.94 0.98
C LEU A 25 4.74 16.65 2.20
N GLU A 26 5.21 15.87 3.18
CA GLU A 26 5.73 16.39 4.43
C GLU A 26 7.26 16.26 4.47
N GLN A 27 7.94 17.40 4.34
CA GLN A 27 9.40 17.48 4.34
C GLN A 27 9.92 17.82 5.75
N VAL A 28 10.00 16.80 6.61
CA VAL A 28 10.56 16.91 7.97
C VAL A 28 11.77 15.99 8.14
N PRO A 29 12.68 16.22 9.10
CA PRO A 29 13.71 15.24 9.46
C PRO A 29 13.11 13.91 9.92
N GLY A 30 13.80 12.79 9.65
CA GLY A 30 13.36 11.50 10.18
C GLY A 30 13.91 10.29 9.45
N PRO A 31 13.69 9.09 10.01
CA PRO A 31 14.14 7.84 9.40
C PRO A 31 13.35 7.54 8.12
N THR A 32 13.91 6.66 7.30
CA THR A 32 13.19 6.06 6.18
C THR A 32 12.88 4.60 6.49
N GLY A 33 11.59 4.30 6.44
CA GLY A 33 11.01 2.99 6.64
C GLY A 33 11.13 2.43 8.05
N GLY A 34 10.53 1.25 8.21
CA GLY A 34 10.32 0.58 9.47
C GLY A 34 8.91 0.01 9.55
N HIS A 35 8.67 -0.81 10.56
CA HIS A 35 7.35 -1.33 10.90
C HIS A 35 7.36 -1.74 12.38
N GLY A 36 6.16 -1.84 12.95
CA GLY A 36 5.96 -2.49 14.25
C GLY A 36 6.03 -4.02 14.15
N PRO A 37 5.70 -4.75 15.23
CA PRO A 37 5.44 -6.18 15.13
C PRO A 37 4.35 -6.47 14.09
N MET A 38 4.41 -7.68 13.51
CA MET A 38 3.39 -8.14 12.59
C MET A 38 2.01 -8.07 13.23
N GLN A 39 1.03 -7.62 12.46
CA GLN A 39 -0.35 -7.43 12.93
C GLN A 39 -1.33 -7.47 11.76
N PRO A 40 -2.59 -7.86 11.98
CA PRO A 40 -3.62 -7.62 10.99
C PRO A 40 -3.88 -6.12 10.89
N PHE A 41 -4.11 -5.63 9.68
CA PHE A 41 -4.43 -4.23 9.45
C PHE A 41 -5.46 -4.05 8.35
N LYS A 42 -6.32 -3.06 8.56
CA LYS A 42 -7.33 -2.64 7.59
C LYS A 42 -6.70 -1.71 6.57
N ILE A 43 -6.92 -2.02 5.30
CA ILE A 43 -6.51 -1.21 4.16
C ILE A 43 -7.71 -0.42 3.69
N GLU A 44 -7.52 0.89 3.50
CA GLU A 44 -8.52 1.83 3.02
C GLU A 44 -8.18 2.28 1.60
N VAL A 45 -9.12 2.08 0.68
CA VAL A 45 -9.00 2.52 -0.72
C VAL A 45 -9.17 4.03 -0.78
N ARG A 46 -8.24 4.70 -1.46
CA ARG A 46 -8.20 6.16 -1.61
C ARG A 46 -8.50 6.62 -3.03
N ASN A 47 -8.25 5.76 -4.01
CA ASN A 47 -8.58 6.00 -5.41
C ASN A 47 -9.46 4.86 -5.93
N PHE A 48 -10.75 5.12 -6.14
CA PHE A 48 -11.72 4.12 -6.61
C PHE A 48 -11.77 3.97 -8.13
N ASP A 49 -11.19 4.92 -8.86
CA ASP A 49 -11.27 4.97 -10.32
C ASP A 49 -10.10 4.24 -10.99
N HIS A 50 -8.97 4.09 -10.29
CA HIS A 50 -7.79 3.42 -10.84
C HIS A 50 -8.09 1.94 -11.17
N PRO A 51 -7.64 1.40 -12.33
CA PRO A 51 -7.98 0.04 -12.76
C PRO A 51 -7.71 -1.05 -11.70
N ILE A 52 -6.61 -0.93 -10.95
CA ILE A 52 -6.24 -1.88 -9.89
C ILE A 52 -7.29 -1.95 -8.77
N THR A 53 -7.80 -0.79 -8.33
CA THR A 53 -8.71 -0.67 -7.18
C THR A 53 -10.17 -0.55 -7.57
N LYS A 54 -10.47 -0.42 -8.86
CA LYS A 54 -11.85 -0.31 -9.36
C LYS A 54 -12.68 -1.52 -8.95
N GLY A 55 -13.81 -1.24 -8.30
CA GLY A 55 -14.75 -2.23 -7.78
C GLY A 55 -14.34 -2.91 -6.47
N LEU A 56 -13.14 -2.66 -5.94
CA LEU A 56 -12.78 -3.13 -4.59
C LEU A 56 -13.64 -2.39 -3.55
N PRO A 57 -13.93 -3.02 -2.39
CA PRO A 57 -14.64 -2.36 -1.30
C PRO A 57 -13.84 -1.16 -0.75
N PRO A 58 -14.50 -0.16 -0.13
CA PRO A 58 -13.82 1.01 0.46
C PRO A 58 -12.75 0.69 1.48
N ALA A 59 -12.91 -0.44 2.19
CA ALA A 59 -11.89 -0.98 3.05
C ALA A 59 -11.93 -2.50 3.05
N PHE A 60 -10.77 -3.12 3.28
CA PHE A 60 -10.64 -4.57 3.41
C PHE A 60 -9.52 -4.94 4.38
N MET A 61 -9.67 -6.06 5.07
CA MET A 61 -8.73 -6.53 6.07
C MET A 61 -7.62 -7.36 5.43
N HIS A 62 -6.37 -7.09 5.83
CA HIS A 62 -5.23 -7.95 5.56
C HIS A 62 -4.92 -8.85 6.75
N VAL A 63 -4.24 -9.95 6.48
CA VAL A 63 -3.75 -10.87 7.52
C VAL A 63 -2.64 -10.21 8.35
N GLU A 64 -2.15 -10.93 9.35
CA GLU A 64 -0.98 -10.53 10.13
C GLU A 64 0.26 -10.40 9.24
N ASP A 65 0.77 -9.18 9.07
CA ASP A 65 1.92 -8.87 8.20
C ASP A 65 2.68 -7.63 8.72
N GLU A 66 3.82 -7.30 8.10
CA GLU A 66 4.59 -6.09 8.39
C GLU A 66 3.92 -4.84 7.80
N LEU A 67 3.25 -4.06 8.65
CA LEU A 67 2.72 -2.76 8.26
C LEU A 67 3.83 -1.72 8.12
N TYR A 68 4.32 -1.53 6.90
CA TYR A 68 5.38 -0.57 6.60
C TYR A 68 4.94 0.86 6.89
N GLY A 69 5.82 1.62 7.54
CA GLY A 69 5.64 3.05 7.79
C GLY A 69 6.89 3.87 7.45
N TRP A 70 6.78 5.20 7.52
CA TRP A 70 7.88 6.14 7.22
C TRP A 70 8.51 5.95 5.83
N LEU A 71 7.74 5.51 4.83
CA LEU A 71 8.25 5.39 3.47
C LEU A 71 8.62 6.77 2.93
N ARG A 72 9.84 6.90 2.38
CA ARG A 72 10.34 8.14 1.78
C ARG A 72 10.92 7.92 0.40
N GLY A 73 10.93 9.00 -0.36
CA GLY A 73 11.57 9.10 -1.65
C GLY A 73 11.16 10.39 -2.34
N PRO A 74 11.51 10.58 -3.62
CA PRO A 74 11.19 11.81 -4.33
C PRO A 74 9.69 12.08 -4.46
N ALA A 75 8.83 11.06 -4.24
CA ALA A 75 7.36 11.13 -4.35
C ALA A 75 6.82 11.70 -5.68
N LYS A 76 7.65 11.79 -6.72
CA LYS A 76 7.27 12.26 -8.05
C LYS A 76 6.44 11.22 -8.80
N ASN A 77 5.45 11.70 -9.56
CA ASN A 77 4.53 10.92 -10.41
C ASN A 77 3.88 9.75 -9.66
N LEU A 78 3.58 9.96 -8.38
CA LEU A 78 3.06 8.91 -7.51
C LEU A 78 1.53 9.04 -7.39
N THR A 79 0.83 7.94 -7.62
CA THR A 79 -0.62 7.85 -7.35
C THR A 79 -0.85 6.86 -6.22
N VAL A 80 -1.25 7.33 -5.05
CA VAL A 80 -1.64 6.43 -3.95
C VAL A 80 -3.00 5.83 -4.26
N LEU A 81 -3.10 4.51 -4.14
CA LEU A 81 -4.32 3.75 -4.38
C LEU A 81 -5.00 3.36 -3.07
N ALA A 82 -4.22 2.98 -2.07
CA ALA A 82 -4.71 2.59 -0.76
C ALA A 82 -3.70 2.86 0.36
N THR A 83 -4.20 3.05 1.57
CA THR A 83 -3.42 3.31 2.78
C THR A 83 -3.85 2.40 3.93
N ALA A 84 -3.01 2.21 4.93
CA ALA A 84 -3.40 1.60 6.20
C ALA A 84 -2.91 2.47 7.37
N PHE A 85 -3.71 2.56 8.44
CA PHE A 85 -3.30 3.32 9.63
C PHE A 85 -2.31 2.51 10.46
N ALA A 86 -1.13 3.09 10.74
CA ALA A 86 -0.06 2.46 11.49
C ALA A 86 -0.02 3.01 12.93
N PRO A 87 -0.70 2.36 13.89
CA PRO A 87 -0.86 2.91 15.24
C PRO A 87 0.46 2.98 16.01
N LYS A 88 0.73 4.12 16.66
CA LYS A 88 1.93 4.29 17.50
C LYS A 88 2.03 3.26 18.62
N ALA A 89 0.90 2.87 19.20
CA ALA A 89 0.84 1.86 20.27
C ALA A 89 1.36 0.48 19.85
N LYS A 90 1.46 0.21 18.54
CA LYS A 90 2.06 -1.01 17.98
C LYS A 90 3.33 -0.68 17.20
N GLY A 91 4.08 0.35 17.59
CA GLY A 91 5.34 0.73 16.95
C GLY A 91 5.20 1.34 15.55
N GLY A 92 4.00 1.77 15.17
CA GLY A 92 3.75 2.48 13.91
C GLY A 92 4.04 3.98 13.99
N SER A 93 3.83 4.66 12.86
CA SER A 93 4.07 6.09 12.69
C SER A 93 2.98 7.02 13.22
N ASP A 94 1.85 6.45 13.65
CA ASP A 94 0.60 7.15 13.95
C ASP A 94 -0.04 7.82 12.72
N GLU A 95 0.19 7.22 11.55
CA GLU A 95 -0.17 7.80 10.25
C GLU A 95 -0.89 6.80 9.36
N HIS A 96 -1.64 7.32 8.39
CA HIS A 96 -2.05 6.51 7.25
C HIS A 96 -0.89 6.38 6.26
N GLU A 97 -0.29 5.20 6.22
CA GLU A 97 0.85 4.88 5.38
C GLU A 97 0.39 4.38 4.01
N PRO A 98 1.02 4.82 2.91
CA PRO A 98 0.74 4.27 1.58
C PRO A 98 1.12 2.79 1.49
N ILE A 99 0.16 1.93 1.16
CA ILE A 99 0.36 0.47 1.05
C ILE A 99 0.33 0.01 -0.41
N LEU A 100 -0.55 0.62 -1.20
CA LEU A 100 -0.65 0.38 -2.64
C LEU A 100 -0.50 1.72 -3.36
N PHE A 101 0.48 1.83 -4.25
CA PHE A 101 0.64 3.03 -5.08
C PHE A 101 1.28 2.70 -6.41
N THR A 102 1.11 3.59 -7.39
CA THR A 102 1.79 3.51 -8.68
C THR A 102 2.79 4.65 -8.83
N VAL A 103 3.77 4.43 -9.71
CA VAL A 103 4.73 5.46 -10.12
C VAL A 103 4.90 5.39 -11.63
N ASP A 104 4.69 6.52 -12.31
CA ASP A 104 5.06 6.64 -13.71
C ASP A 104 6.55 6.97 -13.82
N TYR A 105 7.32 6.06 -14.41
CA TYR A 105 8.77 6.20 -14.56
C TYR A 105 9.21 5.98 -16.01
N GLY A 106 9.49 7.08 -16.70
CA GLY A 106 9.75 7.06 -18.14
C GLY A 106 8.53 6.53 -18.89
N LYS A 107 8.69 5.42 -19.62
CA LYS A 107 7.60 4.70 -20.30
C LYS A 107 7.03 3.53 -19.48
N GLY A 108 7.60 3.27 -18.30
CA GLY A 108 7.21 2.15 -17.44
C GLY A 108 6.08 2.51 -16.48
N ARG A 109 5.18 1.54 -16.28
CA ARG A 109 4.17 1.55 -15.21
C ARG A 109 4.70 0.75 -14.02
N VAL A 110 4.95 1.41 -12.90
CA VAL A 110 5.41 0.76 -11.68
C VAL A 110 4.25 0.63 -10.72
N PHE A 111 4.02 -0.57 -10.21
CA PHE A 111 3.09 -0.82 -9.11
C PHE A 111 3.86 -1.26 -7.87
N PHE A 112 3.63 -0.58 -6.75
CA PHE A 112 4.15 -0.94 -5.45
C PHE A 112 3.04 -1.55 -4.60
N ASN A 113 3.34 -2.70 -4.02
CA ASN A 113 2.50 -3.41 -3.08
C ASN A 113 3.34 -3.72 -1.83
N ALA A 114 2.95 -3.17 -0.68
CA ALA A 114 3.69 -3.37 0.56
C ALA A 114 3.40 -4.72 1.26
N LEU A 115 2.44 -5.48 0.75
CA LEU A 115 1.95 -6.70 1.39
C LEU A 115 2.81 -7.92 1.01
N GLY A 116 2.80 -8.93 1.88
CA GLY A 116 3.31 -10.28 1.61
C GLY A 116 4.73 -10.53 2.13
N HIS A 117 4.97 -10.37 3.44
CA HIS A 117 6.31 -10.60 4.02
C HIS A 117 6.81 -12.05 3.89
N THR A 118 5.96 -13.06 4.18
CA THR A 118 6.32 -14.49 3.98
C THR A 118 5.34 -15.23 3.09
N ALA A 119 5.66 -16.49 2.78
CA ALA A 119 4.78 -17.43 2.09
C ALA A 119 3.39 -17.58 2.75
N LYS A 120 3.27 -17.34 4.06
CA LYS A 120 1.98 -17.33 4.76
C LYS A 120 1.13 -16.13 4.35
N GLU A 121 1.71 -14.94 4.26
CA GLU A 121 1.00 -13.70 3.91
C GLU A 121 0.69 -13.64 2.42
N LEU A 122 1.47 -14.29 1.56
CA LEU A 122 1.16 -14.45 0.14
C LEU A 122 -0.14 -15.23 -0.11
N LYS A 123 -0.66 -15.97 0.89
CA LYS A 123 -1.96 -16.65 0.83
C LYS A 123 -3.16 -15.73 1.04
N SER A 124 -2.94 -14.50 1.51
CA SER A 124 -3.99 -13.51 1.69
C SER A 124 -4.67 -13.18 0.35
N VAL A 125 -5.99 -13.28 0.30
CA VAL A 125 -6.76 -12.91 -0.90
C VAL A 125 -6.59 -11.41 -1.22
N ALA A 126 -6.44 -10.55 -0.21
CA ALA A 126 -6.08 -9.15 -0.42
C ALA A 126 -4.74 -9.00 -1.16
N PHE A 127 -3.72 -9.79 -0.80
CA PHE A 127 -2.43 -9.79 -1.49
C PHE A 127 -2.60 -10.33 -2.92
N ILE A 128 -3.16 -11.53 -3.06
CA ILE A 128 -3.29 -12.23 -4.35
C ILE A 128 -4.01 -11.35 -5.37
N VAL A 129 -5.17 -10.80 -5.01
CA VAL A 129 -5.98 -9.99 -5.93
C VAL A 129 -5.28 -8.68 -6.30
N THR A 130 -4.71 -7.96 -5.33
CA THR A 130 -4.03 -6.69 -5.62
C THR A 130 -2.74 -6.91 -6.41
N PHE A 131 -2.00 -7.99 -6.14
CA PHE A 131 -0.84 -8.42 -6.91
C PHE A 131 -1.22 -8.75 -8.36
N GLN A 132 -2.19 -9.65 -8.58
CA GLN A 132 -2.59 -10.06 -9.93
C GLN A 132 -3.13 -8.88 -10.75
N ARG A 133 -3.97 -8.02 -10.16
CA ARG A 133 -4.47 -6.80 -10.82
C ARG A 133 -3.35 -5.80 -11.10
N GLY A 134 -2.42 -5.65 -10.16
CA GLY A 134 -1.25 -4.80 -10.31
C GLY A 134 -0.32 -5.23 -11.44
N VAL A 135 -0.05 -6.53 -11.56
CA VAL A 135 0.74 -7.12 -12.65
C VAL A 135 0.05 -6.92 -14.00
N GLU A 136 -1.25 -7.20 -14.09
CA GLU A 136 -2.01 -6.99 -15.33
C GLU A 136 -1.99 -5.51 -15.77
N TRP A 137 -2.20 -4.60 -14.81
CA TRP A 137 -2.13 -3.16 -15.07
C TRP A 137 -0.73 -2.70 -15.48
N ALA A 138 0.32 -3.19 -14.80
CA ALA A 138 1.70 -2.85 -15.15
C ALA A 138 2.00 -3.31 -16.60
N ALA A 139 1.53 -4.49 -17.00
CA ALA A 139 1.74 -5.04 -18.34
C ALA A 139 0.89 -4.34 -19.42
N THR A 140 -0.37 -4.00 -19.15
CA THR A 140 -1.35 -3.63 -20.19
C THR A 140 -1.97 -2.24 -20.03
N GLY A 141 -1.84 -1.62 -18.86
CA GLY A 141 -2.58 -0.41 -18.47
C GLY A 141 -4.05 -0.67 -18.13
N LYS A 142 -4.52 -1.92 -18.15
CA LYS A 142 -5.90 -2.31 -17.89
C LYS A 142 -5.97 -3.39 -16.80
N VAL A 143 -7.17 -3.56 -16.25
CA VAL A 143 -7.51 -4.69 -15.37
C VAL A 143 -8.82 -5.27 -15.86
N THR A 144 -8.83 -6.55 -16.20
CA THR A 144 -10.01 -7.29 -16.68
C THR A 144 -10.54 -8.27 -15.64
N GLN A 145 -9.77 -8.52 -14.58
CA GLN A 145 -10.12 -9.42 -13.49
C GLN A 145 -11.28 -8.87 -12.65
N LYS A 146 -12.33 -9.69 -12.45
CA LYS A 146 -13.43 -9.37 -11.52
C LYS A 146 -12.94 -9.42 -10.07
N VAL A 147 -13.64 -8.73 -9.18
CA VAL A 147 -13.45 -8.92 -7.72
C VAL A 147 -14.03 -10.28 -7.37
N PRO A 148 -13.28 -11.19 -6.73
CA PRO A 148 -13.78 -12.50 -6.40
C PRO A 148 -14.69 -12.45 -5.15
N ASP A 149 -15.60 -13.42 -5.02
CA ASP A 149 -16.56 -13.48 -3.92
C ASP A 149 -15.91 -13.69 -2.55
N ASP A 150 -14.68 -14.21 -2.53
CA ASP A 150 -13.87 -14.42 -1.33
C ASP A 150 -12.95 -13.24 -0.99
N PHE A 151 -13.11 -12.08 -1.66
CA PHE A 151 -12.37 -10.88 -1.32
C PHE A 151 -12.69 -10.44 0.13
N PRO A 152 -11.68 -10.06 0.94
CA PRO A 152 -11.90 -9.76 2.34
C PRO A 152 -12.84 -8.57 2.56
N THR A 153 -13.59 -8.63 3.66
CA THR A 153 -14.42 -7.51 4.13
C THR A 153 -13.58 -6.53 4.92
N ALA A 154 -14.16 -5.40 5.33
CA ALA A 154 -13.49 -4.41 6.16
C ALA A 154 -13.00 -4.97 7.51
N ASP A 155 -13.63 -6.05 8.01
CA ASP A 155 -13.41 -6.56 9.37
C ASP A 155 -12.81 -7.98 9.38
N LYS A 156 -12.78 -8.69 8.25
CA LYS A 156 -12.34 -10.09 8.19
C LYS A 156 -11.45 -10.36 6.98
N ALA A 157 -10.22 -10.78 7.25
CA ALA A 157 -9.28 -11.22 6.23
C ALA A 157 -9.72 -12.57 5.62
N SER A 158 -9.27 -12.83 4.39
CA SER A 158 -9.55 -14.06 3.65
C SER A 158 -8.23 -14.62 3.13
N VAL A 159 -8.09 -15.95 3.13
CA VAL A 159 -6.87 -16.67 2.74
C VAL A 159 -7.20 -17.84 1.82
N ARG A 160 -6.31 -18.14 0.88
CA ARG A 160 -6.38 -19.33 0.00
C ARG A 160 -5.26 -20.32 0.36
N PRO A 161 -5.48 -21.64 0.20
CA PRO A 161 -4.50 -22.66 0.56
C PRO A 161 -3.17 -22.54 -0.22
#